data_AF-A0A2T1D9V5-F1
#
_entry.id   AF-A0A2T1D9V5-F1
#
_cell.length_a   1.000
_cell.length_b   1.000
_cell.length_c   1.000
_cell.angle_alpha   90.00
_cell.angle_beta   90.00
_cell.angle_gamma   90.00
#
_symmetry.space_group_name_H-M   'P 1'
#
loop_
_entity.id
_entity.type
_entity.pdbx_description
1 polymer ?
#
loop_
_entity_poly.entity_id
_entity_poly.type
_entity_poly.pdbx_seq_one_letter_code
_entity_poly.pdbx_strand_id
1 'polypeptide(L)'
;MADMTQTVDLDSTIAALQSGITSLPPEAVISTIESWQSQLQGTEIAETLGELKMALEGKGMSGAAIGELLSDLGAQTAAAGGTASGDAMSKLQQLGQLLSQAGSSLT
;
A
#
# COMPACT_ATOMS: atom_id res chain seq x y z
N MET A 1 23.30 13.58 -10.92
CA MET A 1 21.99 13.53 -11.60
C MET A 1 21.34 12.22 -11.20
N ALA A 2 20.08 12.29 -10.76
CA ALA A 2 19.24 11.21 -10.23
C ALA A 2 19.75 10.59 -8.90
N ASP A 3 19.21 11.10 -7.80
CA ASP A 3 19.24 10.42 -6.51
C ASP A 3 18.47 9.09 -6.67
N MET A 4 19.20 7.98 -6.59
CA MET A 4 18.72 6.62 -6.82
C MET A 4 18.10 6.02 -5.55
N THR A 5 17.57 6.82 -4.63
CA THR A 5 16.55 6.32 -3.71
C THR A 5 15.22 6.24 -4.44
N GLN A 6 15.09 5.28 -5.36
CA GLN A 6 13.81 4.63 -5.67
C GLN A 6 13.29 3.82 -4.48
N THR A 7 13.63 4.23 -3.25
CA THR A 7 12.87 3.89 -2.06
C THR A 7 11.46 4.31 -2.39
N VAL A 8 10.48 3.40 -2.28
CA VAL A 8 9.07 3.77 -2.30
C VAL A 8 8.93 5.18 -1.73
N ASP A 9 8.31 6.10 -2.49
CA ASP A 9 8.05 7.43 -1.97
C ASP A 9 6.92 7.28 -0.95
N LEU A 10 7.32 6.80 0.23
CA LEU A 10 6.46 6.44 1.34
C LEU A 10 5.68 7.67 1.75
N ASP A 11 6.34 8.82 1.73
CA ASP A 11 5.76 10.12 2.00
C ASP A 11 4.68 10.49 0.97
N SER A 12 4.93 10.30 -0.34
CA SER A 12 3.88 10.50 -1.35
C SER A 12 2.72 9.52 -1.20
N THR A 13 3.00 8.26 -0.90
CA THR A 13 1.97 7.22 -0.69
C THR A 13 1.12 7.54 0.55
N ILE A 14 1.76 7.96 1.63
CA ILE A 14 1.12 8.40 2.87
C ILE A 14 0.25 9.64 2.62
N ALA A 15 0.78 10.66 1.94
CA ALA A 15 0.03 11.89 1.64
C ALA A 15 -1.18 11.60 0.73
N ALA A 16 -0.99 10.71 -0.25
CA ALA A 16 -2.02 10.23 -1.15
C ALA A 16 -3.15 9.51 -0.40
N LEU A 17 -2.80 8.61 0.52
CA LEU A 17 -3.77 7.88 1.35
C LEU A 17 -4.46 8.77 2.38
N GLN A 18 -3.76 9.73 2.97
CA GLN A 18 -4.34 10.76 3.85
C GLN A 18 -5.36 11.63 3.12
N SER A 19 -5.12 11.91 1.83
CA SER A 19 -6.10 12.62 0.99
C SER A 19 -7.31 11.76 0.60
N GLY A 20 -7.30 10.47 0.96
CA GLY A 20 -8.33 9.49 0.67
C GLY A 20 -8.00 8.64 -0.55
N ILE A 21 -8.00 7.31 -0.39
CA ILE A 21 -7.69 6.37 -1.48
C ILE A 21 -8.66 6.49 -2.66
N THR A 22 -9.90 6.94 -2.40
CA THR A 22 -10.92 7.22 -3.40
C THR A 22 -10.65 8.49 -4.20
N SER A 23 -9.77 9.37 -3.70
CA SER A 23 -9.40 10.61 -4.37
C SER A 23 -8.20 10.43 -5.30
N LEU A 24 -7.55 9.26 -5.28
CA LEU A 24 -6.43 8.95 -6.15
C LEU A 24 -6.92 8.35 -7.47
N PRO A 25 -6.32 8.74 -8.60
CA PRO A 25 -6.61 8.09 -9.86
C PRO A 25 -6.11 6.63 -9.78
N PRO A 26 -6.89 5.66 -10.28
CA PRO A 26 -6.55 4.24 -10.20
C PRO A 26 -5.18 3.93 -10.83
N GLU A 27 -4.79 4.66 -11.87
CA GLU A 27 -3.46 4.54 -12.51
C GLU A 27 -2.31 4.88 -11.56
N ALA A 28 -2.45 5.91 -10.72
CA ALA A 28 -1.43 6.28 -9.74
C ALA A 28 -1.34 5.26 -8.60
N VAL A 29 -2.49 4.71 -8.19
CA VAL A 29 -2.55 3.63 -7.20
C VAL A 29 -1.86 2.38 -7.75
N ILE A 30 -2.16 1.97 -8.99
CA ILE A 30 -1.54 0.83 -9.64
C ILE A 30 -0.03 0.99 -9.77
N SER A 31 0.46 2.16 -10.22
CA SER A 31 1.90 2.41 -10.35
C SER A 31 2.64 2.36 -8.99
N THR A 32 1.97 2.85 -7.94
CA THR A 32 2.50 2.76 -6.56
C THR A 32 2.57 1.30 -6.10
N ILE A 33 1.51 0.53 -6.34
CA ILE A 33 1.46 -0.91 -6.04
C ILE A 33 2.58 -1.66 -6.75
N GLU A 34 2.81 -1.41 -8.04
CA GLU A 34 3.88 -2.06 -8.80
C GLU A 34 5.28 -1.76 -8.25
N SER A 35 5.53 -0.50 -7.84
CA SER A 35 6.79 -0.13 -7.22
C SER A 35 7.02 -0.86 -5.89
N TRP A 36 5.96 -1.01 -5.10
CA TRP A 36 6.01 -1.79 -3.86
C TRP A 36 6.24 -3.27 -4.10
N GLN A 37 5.52 -3.87 -5.05
CA GLN A 37 5.68 -5.28 -5.39
C GLN A 37 7.10 -5.60 -5.82
N SER A 38 7.75 -4.70 -6.56
CA SER A 38 9.14 -4.85 -6.99
C SER A 38 10.11 -4.81 -5.80
N GLN A 39 9.87 -3.93 -4.82
CA GLN A 39 10.75 -3.77 -3.65
C GLN A 39 10.54 -4.86 -2.59
N LEU A 40 9.30 -5.30 -2.43
CA LEU A 40 8.89 -6.30 -1.45
C LEU A 40 8.75 -7.68 -2.08
N GLN A 41 9.36 -7.89 -3.25
CA GLN A 41 9.28 -9.14 -3.98
C GLN A 41 9.72 -10.32 -3.10
N GLY A 42 8.89 -11.36 -3.05
CA GLY A 42 9.12 -12.54 -2.20
C GLY A 42 8.63 -12.39 -0.76
N THR A 43 7.84 -11.35 -0.46
CA THR A 43 7.10 -11.20 0.80
C THR A 43 5.59 -11.34 0.57
N GLU A 44 4.86 -11.68 1.62
CA GLU A 44 3.39 -11.76 1.63
C GLU A 44 2.74 -10.41 1.24
N ILE A 45 3.44 -9.28 1.50
CA ILE A 45 2.98 -7.94 1.13
C ILE A 45 2.91 -7.82 -0.40
N ALA A 46 3.94 -8.29 -1.11
CA ALA A 46 3.96 -8.23 -2.57
C ALA A 46 2.90 -9.14 -3.22
N GLU A 47 2.56 -10.25 -2.56
CA GLU A 47 1.47 -11.14 -3.00
C GLU A 47 0.11 -10.45 -2.85
N THR A 48 -0.18 -9.92 -1.67
CA THR A 48 -1.44 -9.22 -1.36
C THR A 48 -1.61 -7.96 -2.22
N LEU A 49 -0.52 -7.24 -2.50
CA LEU A 49 -0.49 -6.12 -3.44
C LEU A 49 -0.87 -6.53 -4.87
N GLY A 50 -0.46 -7.71 -5.30
CA GLY A 50 -0.83 -8.24 -6.61
C GLY A 50 -2.32 -8.50 -6.71
N GLU A 51 -2.93 -9.03 -5.65
CA GLU A 51 -4.37 -9.22 -5.56
C GLU A 51 -5.11 -7.88 -5.59
N LEU A 52 -4.63 -6.89 -4.82
CA LEU A 52 -5.21 -5.54 -4.83
C LEU A 52 -5.14 -4.90 -6.21
N LYS A 53 -4.00 -5.03 -6.92
CA LYS A 53 -3.85 -4.52 -8.29
C LYS A 53 -4.89 -5.16 -9.21
N MET A 54 -5.02 -6.49 -9.20
CA MET A 54 -6.00 -7.19 -10.03
C MET A 54 -7.44 -6.76 -9.70
N ALA A 55 -7.72 -6.49 -8.42
CA ALA A 55 -9.01 -5.97 -7.97
C ALA A 55 -9.31 -4.60 -8.60
N LEU A 56 -8.35 -3.68 -8.53
CA LEU A 56 -8.43 -2.32 -9.06
C LEU A 56 -8.49 -2.26 -10.59
N GLU A 57 -7.83 -3.19 -11.27
CA GLU A 57 -7.90 -3.35 -12.74
C GLU A 57 -9.26 -3.85 -13.23
N GLY A 58 -10.23 -4.10 -12.33
CA GLY A 58 -11.60 -4.41 -12.69
C GLY A 58 -11.84 -5.89 -12.99
N LYS A 59 -10.97 -6.81 -12.54
CA LYS A 59 -11.20 -8.27 -12.64
C LYS A 59 -12.28 -8.81 -11.68
N GLY A 60 -13.25 -7.99 -11.27
CA GLY A 60 -14.49 -8.45 -10.63
C GLY A 60 -14.49 -8.53 -9.09
N MET A 61 -13.57 -7.86 -8.39
CA MET A 61 -13.62 -7.77 -6.93
C MET A 61 -14.57 -6.66 -6.46
N SER A 62 -15.41 -6.99 -5.48
CA SER A 62 -16.33 -6.04 -4.85
C SER A 62 -15.58 -5.08 -3.92
N GLY A 63 -16.13 -3.89 -3.66
CA GLY A 63 -15.52 -2.90 -2.75
C GLY A 63 -15.14 -3.48 -1.37
N ALA A 64 -15.95 -4.41 -0.85
CA ALA A 64 -15.65 -5.14 0.38
C ALA A 64 -14.37 -6.00 0.29
N ALA A 65 -14.15 -6.71 -0.82
CA ALA A 65 -12.95 -7.51 -1.04
C ALA A 65 -11.70 -6.62 -1.18
N ILE A 66 -11.85 -5.45 -1.82
CA ILE A 66 -10.79 -4.43 -1.86
C ILE A 66 -10.49 -3.91 -0.44
N GLY A 67 -11.54 -3.72 0.38
CA GLY A 67 -11.44 -3.31 1.77
C GLY A 67 -10.71 -4.32 2.66
N GLU A 68 -10.96 -5.61 2.48
CA GLU A 68 -10.23 -6.70 3.15
C GLU A 68 -8.75 -6.72 2.73
N LEU A 69 -8.44 -6.67 1.44
CA LEU A 69 -7.07 -6.66 0.94
C LEU A 69 -6.26 -5.46 1.48
N LEU A 70 -6.89 -4.28 1.55
CA LEU A 70 -6.26 -3.09 2.13
C LEU A 70 -6.05 -3.21 3.64
N SER A 71 -6.99 -3.84 4.35
CA SER A 71 -6.85 -4.14 5.79
C SER A 71 -5.68 -5.08 6.04
N ASP A 72 -5.56 -6.15 5.26
CA ASP A 72 -4.46 -7.11 5.35
C ASP A 72 -3.12 -6.47 4.99
N LEU A 73 -3.06 -5.68 3.92
CA LEU A 73 -1.87 -4.91 3.56
C LEU A 73 -1.45 -3.96 4.67
N GLY A 74 -2.42 -3.31 5.31
CA GLY A 74 -2.16 -2.43 6.45
C GLY A 74 -1.52 -3.17 7.62
N ALA A 75 -2.05 -4.34 7.97
CA ALA A 75 -1.52 -5.18 9.03
C ALA A 75 -0.11 -5.69 8.70
N GLN A 76 0.11 -6.21 7.49
CA GLN A 76 1.42 -6.73 7.07
C GLN A 76 2.47 -5.61 6.99
N THR A 77 2.10 -4.43 6.47
CA THR A 77 3.01 -3.27 6.40
C THR A 77 3.36 -2.74 7.79
N ALA A 78 2.40 -2.69 8.72
CA ALA A 78 2.65 -2.32 10.10
C ALA A 78 3.57 -3.34 10.82
N ALA A 79 3.39 -4.63 10.54
CA ALA A 79 4.25 -5.69 11.06
C ALA A 79 5.68 -5.59 10.49
N ALA A 80 5.83 -5.32 9.20
CA ALA A 80 7.12 -5.05 8.57
C ALA A 80 7.81 -3.82 9.20
N GLY A 81 7.04 -2.77 9.50
CA GLY A 81 7.51 -1.62 10.27
C GLY A 81 8.11 -2.00 11.64
N GLY A 82 7.54 -2.98 12.32
CA GLY A 82 8.07 -3.50 13.60
C GLY A 82 9.43 -4.20 13.49
N THR A 83 9.82 -4.65 12.29
CA THR A 83 11.14 -5.24 12.02
C THR A 83 12.14 -4.23 11.45
N ALA A 84 11.64 -3.08 10.96
CA ALA A 84 12.47 -1.98 10.51
C ALA A 84 13.03 -1.17 11.68
N SER A 85 14.08 -0.38 11.45
CA SER A 85 14.68 0.50 12.45
C SER A 85 14.84 1.92 11.90
N GLY A 86 14.80 2.91 12.79
CA GLY A 86 14.90 4.34 12.43
C GLY A 86 13.64 4.90 11.78
N ASP A 87 13.79 5.91 10.93
CA ASP A 87 12.66 6.60 10.26
C ASP A 87 11.79 5.68 9.40
N ALA A 88 12.35 4.60 8.86
CA ALA A 88 11.60 3.61 8.07
C ALA A 88 10.53 2.90 8.90
N MET A 89 10.79 2.64 10.20
CA MET A 89 9.82 2.03 11.11
C MET A 89 8.58 2.92 11.24
N SER A 90 8.76 4.20 11.59
CA SER A 90 7.66 5.15 11.78
C SER A 90 6.84 5.33 10.50
N LYS A 91 7.51 5.43 9.34
CA LYS A 91 6.84 5.58 8.05
C LYS A 91 6.03 4.33 7.68
N LEU A 92 6.59 3.14 7.85
CA LEU A 92 5.89 1.88 7.56
C LEU A 92 4.71 1.66 8.52
N GLN A 93 4.85 1.99 9.80
CA GLN A 93 3.73 1.91 10.74
C GLN A 93 2.61 2.89 10.37
N GLN A 94 2.95 4.16 10.10
CA GLN A 94 1.97 5.16 9.68
C GLN A 94 1.24 4.73 8.41
N LEU A 95 1.98 4.19 7.44
CA LEU A 95 1.40 3.70 6.21
C LEU A 95 0.49 2.48 6.42
N GLY A 96 0.91 1.52 7.24
CA GLY A 96 0.09 0.36 7.59
C GLY A 96 -1.24 0.76 8.24
N GLN A 97 -1.21 1.75 9.12
CA GLN A 97 -2.43 2.30 9.72
C GLN A 97 -3.34 2.97 8.68
N LEU A 98 -2.79 3.75 7.75
CA LEU A 98 -3.56 4.40 6.69
C LEU A 98 -4.21 3.39 5.75
N LEU A 99 -3.48 2.34 5.36
CA LEU A 99 -4.00 1.26 4.53
C LEU A 99 -5.14 0.51 5.23
N SER A 100 -4.97 0.19 6.52
CA SER A 100 -6.03 -0.46 7.31
C SER A 100 -7.26 0.42 7.47
N GLN A 101 -7.08 1.72 7.69
CA GLN A 101 -8.17 2.69 7.78
C GLN A 101 -8.91 2.84 6.44
N ALA A 102 -8.17 2.88 5.33
CA ALA A 102 -8.74 2.95 3.98
C ALA A 102 -9.54 1.68 3.66
N GLY A 103 -9.00 0.50 4.01
CA GLY A 103 -9.69 -0.78 3.86
C GLY A 103 -10.99 -0.82 4.65
N SER A 104 -10.94 -0.45 5.93
CA SER A 104 -12.11 -0.38 6.82
C SER A 104 -13.18 0.65 6.37
N SER A 105 -12.79 1.62 5.53
CA SER A 105 -13.74 2.61 4.99
C SER A 105 -14.48 2.10 3.75
N LEU A 106 -14.02 1.00 3.17
CA LEU A 106 -14.58 0.37 1.95
C LEU A 106 -15.41 -0.88 2.25
N THR A 107 -15.39 -1.38 3.50
CA THR A 107 -16.19 -2.51 3.99
C THR A 107 -17.62 -2.14 4.35
#